data_AF-A0A2W6AMP2-F1
#
_entry.id   AF-A0A2W6AMP2-F1
#
_cell.length_a   1.000
_cell.length_b   1.000
_cell.length_c   1.000
_cell.angle_alpha   90.00
_cell.angle_beta   90.00
_cell.angle_gamma   90.00
#
_symmetry.space_group_name_H-M   'P 1'
#
loop_
_entity.id
_entity.type
_entity.pdbx_description
1 polymer ?
#
loop_
_entity_poly.entity_id
_entity_poly.type
_entity_poly.pdbx_seq_one_letter_code
_entity_poly.pdbx_strand_id
1 'polypeptide(L)'
;MHASERRRVLAAVEILKEMGPATPRPVVDQISGSVHANMKELRTGTIRVLFAFDPQRTAILQLGGNKRGQWNKWYAQMVPRADQLLTEHLATIHMKEDDDDSSEF
;
A
#
# COMPACT_ATOMS: atom_id res chain seq x y z
N MET A 1 -13.82 -14.48 2.83
CA MET A 1 -13.69 -13.33 3.77
C MET A 1 -14.97 -13.19 4.56
N HIS A 2 -14.94 -13.37 5.88
CA HIS A 2 -16.12 -13.23 6.74
C HIS A 2 -16.55 -11.76 6.85
N ALA A 3 -17.84 -11.50 7.11
CA ALA A 3 -18.38 -10.13 7.22
C ALA A 3 -17.69 -9.26 8.29
N SER A 4 -17.12 -9.88 9.33
CA SER A 4 -16.32 -9.20 10.35
C SER A 4 -14.94 -8.78 9.85
N GLU A 5 -14.31 -9.57 8.97
CA GLU A 5 -13.03 -9.21 8.35
C GLU A 5 -13.19 -8.03 7.39
N ARG A 6 -14.27 -8.02 6.59
CA ARG A 6 -14.57 -6.91 5.67
C ARG A 6 -14.71 -5.58 6.40
N ARG A 7 -15.47 -5.56 7.49
CA ARG A 7 -15.66 -4.36 8.31
C ARG A 7 -14.34 -3.84 8.89
N ARG A 8 -13.45 -4.72 9.32
CA ARG A 8 -12.12 -4.30 9.83
C ARG A 8 -11.24 -3.71 8.73
N VAL A 9 -11.25 -4.29 7.54
CA VAL A 9 -10.54 -3.74 6.38
C VAL A 9 -11.07 -2.35 6.04
N LEU A 10 -12.39 -2.21 5.90
CA LEU A 10 -13.02 -0.93 5.60
C LEU A 10 -12.69 0.13 6.66
N ALA A 11 -12.84 -0.18 7.95
CA ALA A 11 -12.52 0.75 9.02
C ALA A 11 -11.06 1.21 8.98
N ALA A 12 -10.12 0.29 8.70
CA ALA A 12 -8.71 0.63 8.61
C ALA A 12 -8.39 1.48 7.37
N VAL A 13 -9.10 1.27 6.25
CA VAL A 13 -8.97 2.10 5.05
C VAL A 13 -9.53 3.51 5.29
N GLU A 14 -10.66 3.65 6.00
CA GLU A 14 -11.19 4.97 6.35
C GLU A 14 -10.21 5.74 7.25
N ILE A 15 -9.62 5.06 8.24
CA ILE A 15 -8.58 5.65 9.10
C ILE A 15 -7.36 6.09 8.27
N LEU A 16 -6.94 5.27 7.30
CA LEU A 16 -5.82 5.60 6.42
C LEU A 16 -6.14 6.80 5.52
N LYS A 17 -7.38 6.91 5.05
CA LYS A 17 -7.86 8.03 4.24
C LYS A 17 -7.92 9.33 5.04
N GLU A 18 -8.36 9.26 6.29
CA GLU A 18 -8.47 10.44 7.16
C GLU A 18 -7.10 10.95 7.64
N MET A 19 -6.20 10.04 8.02
CA MET A 19 -4.91 10.42 8.60
C MET A 19 -3.74 10.46 7.59
N GLY A 20 -3.90 9.83 6.43
CA GLY A 20 -2.86 9.78 5.40
C GLY A 20 -1.52 9.25 5.92
N PRO A 21 -0.37 9.86 5.55
CA PRO A 21 0.95 9.41 5.98
C PRO A 21 1.16 9.38 7.51
N ALA A 22 0.34 10.08 8.28
CA ALA A 22 0.43 10.15 9.74
C ALA A 22 -0.30 9.00 10.45
N THR A 23 -0.93 8.06 9.72
CA THR A 23 -1.59 6.90 10.34
C THR A 23 -0.61 6.13 11.23
N PRO A 24 -0.90 5.93 12.53
CA PRO A 24 0.03 5.34 13.48
C PRO A 24 -0.07 3.80 13.53
N ARG A 25 0.90 3.20 14.23
CA ARG A 25 0.76 1.83 14.73
C ARG A 25 -0.41 1.76 15.74
N PRO A 26 -1.12 0.63 15.84
CA PRO A 26 -0.89 -0.63 15.15
C PRO A 26 -1.58 -0.76 13.78
N VAL A 27 -2.29 0.27 13.29
CA VAL A 27 -3.08 0.19 12.04
C VAL A 27 -2.19 -0.03 10.83
N VAL A 28 -1.05 0.66 10.79
CA VAL A 28 -0.03 0.49 9.73
C VAL A 28 1.31 0.07 10.30
N ASP A 29 2.16 -0.55 9.47
CA ASP A 29 3.60 -0.68 9.72
C ASP A 29 4.43 -0.48 8.46
N GLN A 30 5.73 -0.38 8.62
CA GLN A 30 6.70 -0.45 7.52
C GLN A 30 6.96 -1.90 7.12
N ILE A 31 7.18 -2.12 5.82
CA ILE A 31 7.64 -3.38 5.27
C ILE A 31 9.15 -3.34 5.13
N SER A 32 9.83 -4.33 5.73
CA SER A 32 11.26 -4.54 5.50
C SER A 32 11.50 -5.37 4.24
N GLY A 33 12.65 -5.18 3.60
CA GLY A 33 13.07 -5.94 2.41
C GLY A 33 12.40 -5.50 1.11
N SER A 34 11.55 -4.47 1.14
CA SER A 34 11.08 -3.76 -0.05
C SER A 34 12.20 -2.91 -0.64
N VAL A 35 12.25 -2.81 -1.98
CA VAL A 35 13.15 -1.85 -2.66
C VAL A 35 12.68 -0.40 -2.49
N HIS A 36 11.39 -0.21 -2.20
CA HIS A 36 10.79 1.10 -1.92
C HIS A 36 10.73 1.34 -0.41
N ALA A 37 11.44 2.35 0.07
CA ALA A 37 11.56 2.65 1.51
C ALA A 37 10.23 3.09 2.16
N ASN A 38 9.27 3.56 1.36
CA ASN A 38 7.94 3.98 1.80
C ASN A 38 6.89 2.84 1.74
N MET A 39 7.28 1.60 1.40
CA MET A 39 6.38 0.45 1.42
C MET A 39 5.89 0.15 2.83
N LYS A 40 4.59 0.03 2.97
CA LYS A 40 3.87 -0.15 4.23
C LYS A 40 2.89 -1.31 4.14
N GLU A 41 2.39 -1.72 5.29
CA GLU A 41 1.26 -2.64 5.39
C GLU A 41 0.13 -2.08 6.24
N LEU A 42 -1.10 -2.32 5.81
CA LEU A 42 -2.30 -2.15 6.61
C LEU A 42 -2.56 -3.45 7.37
N ARG A 43 -2.79 -3.37 8.68
CA ARG A 43 -2.97 -4.53 9.55
C ARG A 43 -4.38 -4.62 10.08
N THR A 44 -5.12 -5.63 9.62
CA THR A 44 -6.52 -5.83 10.02
C THR A 44 -6.79 -7.26 10.43
N GLY A 45 -6.49 -7.59 11.69
CA GLY A 45 -6.61 -8.95 12.22
C GLY A 45 -5.71 -9.94 11.47
N THR A 46 -6.32 -10.83 10.68
CA THR A 46 -5.65 -11.85 9.84
C THR A 46 -5.37 -11.40 8.43
N ILE A 47 -5.79 -10.20 8.04
CA ILE A 47 -5.53 -9.64 6.71
C ILE A 47 -4.38 -8.63 6.81
N ARG A 48 -3.50 -8.67 5.81
CA ARG A 48 -2.49 -7.66 5.53
C ARG A 48 -2.71 -7.12 4.13
N VAL A 49 -2.53 -5.82 3.96
CA VAL A 49 -2.56 -5.16 2.64
C VAL A 49 -1.27 -4.39 2.45
N LEU A 50 -0.50 -4.70 1.42
CA LEU A 50 0.70 -3.94 1.06
C LEU A 50 0.29 -2.68 0.30
N PHE A 51 0.86 -1.55 0.69
CA PHE A 51 0.57 -0.26 0.09
C PHE A 51 1.73 0.73 0.23
N ALA A 52 1.70 1.81 -0.54
CA ALA A 52 2.57 2.95 -0.37
C ALA A 52 1.81 4.25 -0.64
N PHE A 53 2.36 5.38 -0.19
CA PHE A 53 1.90 6.69 -0.65
C PHE A 53 2.74 7.11 -1.84
N ASP A 54 2.09 7.54 -2.92
CA ASP A 54 2.78 8.16 -4.06
C ASP A 54 3.15 9.64 -3.75
N PRO A 55 3.88 10.33 -4.65
CA PRO A 55 4.25 11.74 -4.47
C PRO A 55 3.05 12.68 -4.27
N GLN A 56 1.89 12.33 -4.83
CA GLN A 56 0.64 13.07 -4.70
C GLN A 56 -0.10 12.76 -3.38
N ARG A 57 0.52 12.00 -2.47
CA ARG A 57 -0.03 11.58 -1.17
C ARG A 57 -1.26 10.69 -1.29
N THR A 58 -1.45 10.01 -2.42
CA THR A 58 -2.49 9.00 -2.60
C THR A 58 -1.99 7.65 -2.11
N ALA A 59 -2.77 6.98 -1.26
CA ALA A 59 -2.46 5.63 -0.82
C ALA A 59 -2.82 4.62 -1.91
N ILE A 60 -1.82 3.90 -2.43
CA ILE A 60 -1.99 2.88 -3.46
C ILE A 60 -2.01 1.50 -2.81
N LEU A 61 -3.22 0.93 -2.64
CA LEU A 61 -3.42 -0.40 -2.06
C LEU A 61 -3.20 -1.48 -3.13
N GLN A 62 -2.10 -2.23 -3.03
CA GLN A 62 -1.65 -3.08 -4.13
C GLN A 62 -2.07 -4.54 -3.98
N LEU A 63 -1.76 -5.16 -2.84
CA LEU A 63 -1.93 -6.60 -2.64
C LEU A 63 -2.46 -6.92 -1.25
N GLY A 64 -3.61 -7.62 -1.19
CA GLY A 64 -4.22 -8.10 0.05
C GLY A 64 -4.03 -9.60 0.25
N GLY A 65 -3.73 -10.03 1.48
CA GLY A 65 -3.57 -11.44 1.81
C GLY A 65 -4.11 -11.82 3.18
N ASN A 66 -4.79 -12.95 3.26
CA ASN A 66 -5.18 -13.60 4.51
C ASN A 66 -4.34 -14.87 4.68
N LYS A 67 -3.20 -14.77 5.39
CA LYS A 67 -2.22 -15.87 5.51
C LYS A 67 -1.79 -16.07 6.95
N ARG A 68 -2.78 -16.29 7.83
CA ARG A 68 -2.55 -16.66 9.23
C ARG A 68 -1.56 -17.83 9.32
N GLY A 69 -0.42 -17.60 9.97
CA GLY A 69 0.62 -18.62 10.20
C GLY A 69 1.64 -18.83 9.08
N GLN A 70 1.54 -18.12 7.94
CA GLN A 70 2.49 -18.25 6.82
C GLN A 70 3.02 -16.90 6.34
N TRP A 71 3.13 -15.93 7.25
CA TRP A 71 3.46 -14.55 6.91
C TRP A 71 4.82 -14.40 6.22
N ASN A 72 5.87 -15.08 6.70
CA ASN A 72 7.20 -15.00 6.09
C ASN A 72 7.21 -15.42 4.61
N LYS A 73 6.57 -16.56 4.31
CA LYS A 73 6.43 -17.05 2.93
C LYS A 73 5.58 -16.11 2.09
N TRP A 74 4.54 -15.52 2.68
CA TRP A 74 3.70 -14.55 2.00
C TRP A 74 4.45 -13.27 1.66
N TYR A 75 5.18 -12.67 2.61
CA TYR A 75 6.00 -11.48 2.36
C TYR A 75 7.06 -11.73 1.29
N ALA A 76 7.78 -12.86 1.36
CA ALA A 76 8.78 -13.22 0.36
C ALA A 76 8.22 -13.29 -1.08
N GLN A 77 6.92 -13.56 -1.24
CA GLN A 77 6.26 -13.60 -2.55
C GLN A 77 5.58 -12.30 -2.94
N MET A 78 5.02 -11.58 -1.97
CA MET A 78 4.17 -10.41 -2.24
C MET A 78 4.95 -9.11 -2.24
N VAL A 79 6.02 -8.97 -1.47
CA VAL A 79 6.83 -7.75 -1.45
C VAL A 79 7.43 -7.47 -2.83
N PRO A 80 8.10 -8.41 -3.53
CA PRO A 80 8.63 -8.15 -4.87
C PRO A 80 7.55 -7.78 -5.91
N ARG A 81 6.34 -8.33 -5.76
CA ARG A 81 5.21 -8.01 -6.64
C ARG A 81 4.65 -6.61 -6.35
N ALA A 82 4.52 -6.25 -5.07
CA ALA A 82 4.14 -4.90 -4.68
C ALA A 82 5.19 -3.87 -5.13
N ASP A 83 6.46 -4.24 -5.09
CA ASP A 83 7.55 -3.37 -5.56
C ASP A 83 7.44 -3.09 -7.06
N GLN A 84 7.20 -4.12 -7.86
CA GLN A 84 6.97 -3.97 -9.30
C GLN A 84 5.77 -3.07 -9.59
N LEU A 85 4.63 -3.35 -8.96
CA LEU A 85 3.39 -2.58 -9.17
C LEU A 85 3.57 -1.10 -8.78
N LEU A 86 4.33 -0.82 -7.70
CA LEU A 86 4.60 0.56 -7.28
C LEU A 86 5.52 1.27 -8.27
N THR A 87 6.56 0.58 -8.77
CA THR A 87 7.45 1.13 -9.80
C THR A 87 6.67 1.49 -11.07
N GLU A 88 5.77 0.61 -11.52
CA GLU A 88 4.93 0.86 -12.69
C GLU A 88 3.98 2.05 -12.47
N HIS A 89 3.37 2.16 -11.28
CA HIS A 89 2.52 3.30 -10.90
C HIS A 89 3.30 4.62 -10.92
N LEU A 90 4.49 4.64 -10.30
CA LEU A 90 5.33 5.85 -10.24
C LEU A 90 5.78 6.30 -11.64
N ALA A 91 6.15 5.37 -12.52
CA ALA A 91 6.49 5.70 -13.91
C ALA A 91 5.31 6.37 -14.66
N THR A 92 4.09 5.91 -14.39
CA THR A 92 2.87 6.46 -14.99
C THR A 92 2.56 7.87 -14.49
N ILE A 93 2.92 8.19 -13.23
CA ILE A 93 2.77 9.55 -12.68
C ILE A 93 3.79 10.49 -13.30
N HIS A 94 5.06 10.09 -13.39
CA HIS A 94 6.12 10.96 -13.94
C HIS A 94 5.83 11.33 -15.40
N MET A 95 5.35 10.38 -16.22
CA MET A 95 4.97 10.67 -17.59
C MET A 95 3.83 11.70 -17.69
N LYS A 96 2.86 11.68 -16.76
CA LYS A 96 1.78 12.67 -16.74
C LYS A 96 2.28 14.06 -16.35
N GLU A 97 3.19 14.13 -15.37
CA GLU A 97 3.79 15.41 -14.96
C GLU A 97 4.59 16.03 -16.12
N ASP A 98 5.36 15.24 -16.86
CA ASP A 98 6.12 15.70 -18.03
C ASP A 98 5.20 16.18 -19.18
N ASP A 99 4.07 15.49 -19.42
CA ASP A 99 3.08 15.86 -20.44
C ASP A 99 2.31 17.15 -20.08
N ASP A 100 1.93 17.32 -18.81
CA ASP A 100 1.19 18.50 -18.33
C ASP A 100 2.10 19.75 -18.39
N ASP A 101 3.36 19.67 -17.94
CA ASP A 101 4.34 20.77 -18.03
C ASP A 101 4.66 21.17 -19.49
N SER A 102 4.57 20.22 -20.41
CA SER A 102 4.78 20.46 -21.85
C SER A 102 3.59 21.16 -22.52
N SER A 103 2.42 21.18 -21.88
CA SER A 103 1.17 21.74 -22.42
C SER A 103 0.90 23.20 -22.02
N GLU A 104 1.71 23.74 -21.10
CA GLU A 104 1.60 25.14 -20.62
C GLU A 104 2.38 26.17 -21.46
N PHE A 105 2.91 25.79 -22.63
CA PHE A 105 3.66 26.67 -23.55
C PHE A 105 3.03 26.83 -24.94
#